data_AF-A0A3P7NW26-F1
#
_entry.id   AF-A0A3P7NW26-F1
#
_cell.length_a   1.000
_cell.length_b   1.000
_cell.length_c   1.000
_cell.angle_alpha   90.00
_cell.angle_beta   90.00
_cell.angle_gamma   90.00
#
_symmetry.space_group_name_H-M   'P 1'
#
loop_
_entity.id
_entity.type
_entity.pdbx_description
1 polymer ?
#
loop_
_entity_poly.entity_id
_entity_poly.type
_entity_poly.pdbx_seq_one_letter_code
_entity_poly.pdbx_strand_id
1 'polypeptide(L)'
;MYVHNQDWAAAARVASEHDPESVNDVLLGQARIAFREKDFSLAEALLLRAQRPDMAVRAYREAGLWEDALRVAQAYLPSRVQELQEDYEEEKMRSALGLKGAQSADSAAKGSPIRHSTLRSHQDFDPSANPLLNHARQLEAHGEHLKAVEQYLKLTPELLGESESAHPLDTCEHVWVHAVNLATKFLAPDNAVKVTELVASRLTRLQRYSTAGDLLVSIDKVQDAVDVFIAGEEWTKARKIAKDLEPRLEPYVEAKYKESLKVSGHAEELAGVDVISAIEMYAEQGHARTYDALLLYKNHGTPPYTQNFNIYKRIFQEITSQRDLFSADGYTTWATLRDVLFDLNQRVVSPDSPVKVQPTVIAIFERMLTVAHLYAIRSALISARQSELVTKVTVSLLRDCDIIPADKAFYEAGMQCRKQGWDNMAFIFLNRFLDLVEVIEDPEGNCDSLDSSDLQDADIPLEVPIPEEPYATKAEHEAVREWILAMSMDQKLEQILPKDERGAYVAALKAPGTGLKALPCVVTGYPVLRNGIAFSDPKRVANQDDWKRLQNAANVARNASCIDVCDFIRKWCGSVLG
;
A
#
# COMPACT_ATOMS: atom_id res chain seq x y z
N MET A 1 -8.61 26.22 -0.19
CA MET A 1 -9.31 27.15 0.73
C MET A 1 -10.80 27.28 0.45
N TYR A 2 -11.27 27.88 -0.67
CA TYR A 2 -12.70 28.22 -0.83
C TYR A 2 -13.69 27.04 -0.92
N VAL A 3 -13.29 25.93 -1.57
CA VAL A 3 -14.08 24.67 -1.65
C VAL A 3 -14.27 24.02 -0.27
N HIS A 4 -13.29 24.17 0.62
CA HIS A 4 -13.31 23.62 1.98
C HIS A 4 -14.22 24.43 2.92
N ASN A 5 -14.34 25.75 2.69
CA ASN A 5 -15.21 26.64 3.44
C ASN A 5 -16.65 26.73 2.90
N GLN A 6 -17.03 25.87 1.94
CA GLN A 6 -18.34 25.87 1.26
C GLN A 6 -18.71 27.21 0.59
N ASP A 7 -17.74 28.11 0.34
CA ASP A 7 -17.96 29.33 -0.44
C ASP A 7 -17.77 29.03 -1.93
N TRP A 8 -18.81 28.41 -2.46
CA TRP A 8 -18.93 27.92 -3.82
C TRP A 8 -18.93 29.03 -4.87
N ALA A 9 -19.41 30.23 -4.52
CA ALA A 9 -19.50 31.39 -5.40
C ALA A 9 -18.15 32.10 -5.57
N ALA A 10 -17.33 32.15 -4.51
CA ALA A 10 -15.94 32.59 -4.60
C ALA A 10 -15.08 31.53 -5.31
N ALA A 11 -15.25 30.24 -4.97
CA ALA A 11 -14.51 29.13 -5.57
C ALA A 11 -14.71 29.05 -7.10
N ALA A 12 -15.94 29.18 -7.59
CA ALA A 12 -16.23 29.13 -9.03
C ALA A 12 -15.65 30.32 -9.80
N ARG A 13 -15.58 31.50 -9.17
CA ARG A 13 -15.02 32.72 -9.77
C ARG A 13 -13.51 32.63 -9.89
N VAL A 14 -12.84 32.25 -8.80
CA VAL A 14 -11.38 32.06 -8.76
C VAL A 14 -10.95 30.95 -9.73
N ALA A 15 -11.68 29.82 -9.76
CA ALA A 15 -11.45 28.75 -10.73
C ALA A 15 -11.65 29.25 -12.17
N SER A 16 -12.71 29.99 -12.47
CA SER A 16 -12.94 30.49 -13.84
C SER A 16 -11.86 31.47 -14.35
N GLU A 17 -11.20 32.20 -13.44
CA GLU A 17 -10.18 33.18 -13.79
C GLU A 17 -8.77 32.56 -13.93
N HIS A 18 -8.47 31.51 -13.17
CA HIS A 18 -7.10 30.97 -13.04
C HIS A 18 -6.94 29.54 -13.57
N ASP A 19 -7.98 28.71 -13.52
CA ASP A 19 -7.97 27.34 -14.02
C ASP A 19 -9.37 26.85 -14.46
N PRO A 20 -9.70 26.97 -15.76
CA PRO A 20 -10.99 26.56 -16.31
C PRO A 20 -11.33 25.07 -16.14
N GLU A 21 -10.35 24.17 -16.00
CA GLU A 21 -10.63 22.74 -15.82
C GLU A 21 -11.12 22.43 -14.39
N SER A 22 -10.56 23.12 -13.40
CA SER A 22 -10.97 23.04 -11.99
C SER A 22 -12.40 23.54 -11.73
N VAL A 23 -13.00 24.28 -12.66
CA VAL A 23 -14.41 24.72 -12.55
C VAL A 23 -15.35 23.52 -12.51
N ASN A 24 -15.04 22.44 -13.25
CA ASN A 24 -15.84 21.23 -13.24
C ASN A 24 -15.82 20.54 -11.88
N ASP A 25 -14.66 20.51 -11.21
CA ASP A 25 -14.51 19.90 -9.89
C ASP A 25 -15.25 20.70 -8.80
N VAL A 26 -15.27 22.03 -8.92
CA VAL A 26 -16.07 22.90 -8.05
C VAL A 26 -17.57 22.65 -8.24
N LEU A 27 -18.03 22.49 -9.48
CA LEU A 27 -19.44 22.17 -9.79
C LEU A 27 -19.84 20.77 -9.30
N LEU A 28 -18.94 19.78 -9.41
CA LEU A 28 -19.14 18.44 -8.85
C LEU A 28 -19.22 18.45 -7.32
N GLY A 29 -18.41 19.29 -6.66
CA GLY A 29 -18.49 19.52 -5.22
C GLY A 29 -19.84 20.09 -4.78
N GLN A 30 -20.36 21.09 -5.50
CA GLN A 30 -21.68 21.68 -5.26
C GLN A 30 -22.81 20.66 -5.49
N ALA A 31 -22.74 19.88 -6.57
CA ALA A 31 -23.74 18.86 -6.88
C ALA A 31 -23.84 17.77 -5.79
N ARG A 32 -22.71 17.37 -5.19
CA ARG A 32 -22.70 16.41 -4.06
C ARG A 32 -23.43 16.94 -2.83
N ILE A 33 -23.36 18.25 -2.56
CA ILE A 33 -24.08 18.87 -1.45
C ILE A 33 -25.58 18.93 -1.77
N ALA A 34 -25.95 19.34 -2.99
CA ALA A 34 -27.34 19.35 -3.44
C ALA A 34 -28.00 17.95 -3.36
N PHE A 35 -27.26 16.87 -3.64
CA PHE A 35 -27.75 15.51 -3.42
C PHE A 35 -27.96 15.14 -1.94
N ARG A 36 -27.09 15.60 -1.04
CA ARG A 36 -27.28 15.39 0.41
C ARG A 36 -28.52 16.12 0.92
N GLU A 37 -28.82 17.28 0.33
CA GLU A 37 -30.00 18.10 0.64
C GLU A 37 -31.27 17.62 -0.10
N LYS A 38 -31.16 16.60 -0.97
CA LYS A 38 -32.23 16.05 -1.82
C LYS A 38 -32.82 17.06 -2.81
N ASP A 39 -32.08 18.12 -3.16
CA ASP A 39 -32.45 19.02 -4.25
C ASP A 39 -31.90 18.49 -5.57
N PHE A 40 -32.61 17.52 -6.13
CA PHE A 40 -32.22 16.85 -7.37
C PHE A 40 -32.25 17.78 -8.58
N SER A 41 -33.11 18.81 -8.56
CA SER A 41 -33.23 19.77 -9.65
C SER A 41 -32.00 20.67 -9.77
N LEU A 42 -31.48 21.15 -8.63
CA LEU A 42 -30.25 21.93 -8.57
C LEU A 42 -29.03 21.05 -8.88
N ALA A 43 -29.00 19.80 -8.38
CA ALA A 43 -27.94 18.84 -8.67
C ALA A 43 -27.86 18.49 -10.17
N GLU A 44 -28.99 18.29 -10.84
CA GLU A 44 -29.06 18.04 -12.28
C GLU A 44 -28.48 19.23 -13.07
N ALA A 45 -28.92 20.46 -12.77
CA ALA A 45 -28.44 21.65 -13.46
C ALA A 45 -26.90 21.84 -13.32
N LEU A 46 -26.36 21.55 -12.13
CA LEU A 46 -24.92 21.62 -11.86
C LEU A 46 -24.13 20.53 -12.59
N LEU A 47 -24.64 19.29 -12.63
CA LEU A 47 -23.99 18.17 -13.31
C LEU A 47 -24.03 18.28 -14.84
N LEU A 48 -25.12 18.81 -15.39
CA LEU A 48 -25.22 19.10 -16.82
C LEU A 48 -24.23 20.20 -17.23
N ARG A 49 -24.07 21.24 -16.39
CA ARG A 49 -23.07 22.29 -16.59
C ARG A 49 -21.63 21.77 -16.51
N ALA A 50 -21.39 20.76 -15.69
CA ALA A 50 -20.11 20.06 -15.58
C ALA A 50 -19.89 18.98 -16.67
N GLN A 51 -20.79 18.86 -17.66
CA GLN A 51 -20.76 17.84 -18.72
C GLN A 51 -20.74 16.39 -18.20
N ARG A 52 -21.35 16.13 -17.04
CA ARG A 52 -21.43 14.80 -16.40
C ARG A 52 -22.88 14.33 -16.22
N PRO A 53 -23.63 14.12 -17.33
CA PRO A 53 -25.00 13.64 -17.26
C PRO A 53 -25.10 12.17 -16.77
N ASP A 54 -24.00 11.41 -16.86
CA ASP A 54 -23.86 10.03 -16.36
C ASP A 54 -24.08 9.94 -14.83
N MET A 55 -23.55 10.92 -14.10
CA MET A 55 -23.68 10.98 -12.64
C MET A 55 -25.10 11.38 -12.21
N ALA A 56 -25.79 12.21 -13.01
CA ALA A 56 -27.17 12.61 -12.74
C ALA A 56 -28.12 11.41 -12.87
N VAL A 57 -27.99 10.64 -13.95
CA VAL A 57 -28.77 9.42 -14.18
C VAL A 57 -28.56 8.41 -13.05
N ARG A 58 -27.32 8.20 -12.61
CA ARG A 58 -27.02 7.28 -11.49
C ARG A 58 -27.66 7.76 -10.18
N ALA A 59 -27.61 9.05 -9.89
CA ALA A 59 -28.20 9.59 -8.67
C ALA A 59 -29.74 9.49 -8.67
N TYR A 60 -30.39 9.75 -9.80
CA TYR A 60 -31.84 9.52 -9.94
C TYR A 60 -32.23 8.05 -9.81
N ARG A 61 -31.39 7.14 -10.34
CA ARG A 61 -31.54 5.69 -10.20
C ARG A 61 -31.49 5.25 -8.74
N GLU A 62 -30.46 5.69 -8.01
CA GLU A 62 -30.28 5.37 -6.58
C GLU A 62 -31.37 5.99 -5.70
N ALA A 63 -31.99 7.09 -6.13
CA ALA A 63 -33.14 7.72 -5.48
C ALA A 63 -34.50 7.08 -5.85
N GLY A 64 -34.54 6.13 -6.78
CA GLY A 64 -35.77 5.49 -7.27
C GLY A 64 -36.63 6.37 -8.18
N LEU A 65 -36.09 7.49 -8.68
CA LEU A 65 -36.76 8.45 -9.57
C LEU A 65 -36.47 8.10 -11.03
N TRP A 66 -36.99 6.94 -11.46
CA TRP A 66 -36.69 6.35 -12.77
C TRP A 66 -37.20 7.16 -13.97
N GLU A 67 -38.33 7.85 -13.82
CA GLU A 67 -38.90 8.69 -14.88
C GLU A 67 -37.98 9.87 -15.22
N ASP A 68 -37.38 10.50 -14.20
CA ASP A 68 -36.40 11.57 -14.38
C ASP A 68 -35.05 11.04 -14.88
N ALA A 69 -34.62 9.87 -14.41
CA ALA A 69 -33.41 9.21 -14.93
C ALA A 69 -33.52 8.92 -16.44
N LEU A 70 -34.65 8.40 -16.90
CA LEU A 70 -34.92 8.11 -18.31
C LEU A 70 -35.04 9.41 -19.14
N ARG A 71 -35.67 10.46 -18.60
CA ARG A 71 -35.74 11.78 -19.25
C ARG A 71 -34.35 12.36 -19.52
N VAL A 72 -33.48 12.36 -18.51
CA VAL A 72 -32.11 12.89 -18.63
C VAL A 72 -31.26 12.02 -19.56
N ALA A 73 -31.39 10.69 -19.46
CA ALA A 73 -30.68 9.76 -20.35
C ALA A 73 -31.10 9.93 -21.81
N GLN A 74 -32.39 10.12 -22.11
CA GLN A 74 -32.88 10.35 -23.47
C GLN A 74 -32.39 11.67 -24.08
N ALA A 75 -32.25 12.71 -23.26
CA ALA A 75 -31.82 14.02 -23.73
C ALA A 75 -30.29 14.13 -23.91
N TYR A 76 -29.51 13.47 -23.06
CA TYR A 76 -28.05 13.70 -22.99
C TYR A 76 -27.18 12.44 -23.19
N LEU A 77 -27.72 11.22 -23.08
CA LEU A 77 -26.98 9.95 -23.30
C LEU A 77 -27.81 8.90 -24.09
N PRO A 78 -28.08 9.11 -25.40
CA PRO A 78 -28.90 8.20 -26.20
C PRO A 78 -28.36 6.76 -26.28
N SER A 79 -27.06 6.53 -26.06
CA SER A 79 -26.46 5.20 -26.06
C SER A 79 -26.77 4.36 -24.81
N ARG A 80 -27.06 4.97 -23.66
CA ARG A 80 -27.35 4.27 -22.38
C ARG A 80 -28.84 4.18 -22.05
N VAL A 81 -29.71 4.66 -22.96
CA VAL A 81 -31.17 4.61 -22.77
C VAL A 81 -31.70 3.18 -22.77
N GLN A 82 -31.18 2.30 -23.66
CA GLN A 82 -31.62 0.90 -23.73
C GLN A 82 -31.32 0.15 -22.43
N GLU A 83 -30.10 0.26 -21.92
CA GLU A 83 -29.70 -0.33 -20.63
C GLU A 83 -30.57 0.15 -19.47
N LEU A 84 -30.82 1.47 -19.39
CA LEU A 84 -31.60 2.05 -18.29
C LEU A 84 -33.09 1.67 -18.36
N GLN A 85 -33.60 1.37 -19.55
CA GLN A 85 -34.98 0.98 -19.77
C GLN A 85 -35.21 -0.50 -19.39
N GLU A 86 -34.23 -1.36 -19.66
CA GLU A 86 -34.18 -2.74 -19.17
C GLU A 86 -34.11 -2.77 -17.64
N ASP A 87 -33.22 -1.98 -17.02
CA ASP A 87 -33.12 -1.83 -15.56
C ASP A 87 -34.46 -1.40 -14.93
N TYR A 88 -35.17 -0.44 -15.56
CA TYR A 88 -36.48 0.03 -15.07
C TYR A 88 -37.58 -1.04 -15.18
N GLU A 89 -37.59 -1.83 -16.25
CA GLU A 89 -38.53 -2.94 -16.44
C GLU A 89 -38.28 -4.07 -15.43
N GLU A 90 -37.01 -4.38 -15.16
CA GLU A 90 -36.62 -5.34 -14.12
C GLU A 90 -37.00 -4.88 -12.72
N GLU A 91 -36.78 -3.60 -12.37
CA GLU A 91 -37.17 -3.05 -11.07
C GLU A 91 -38.69 -3.02 -10.89
N LYS A 92 -39.43 -2.69 -11.95
CA LYS A 92 -40.91 -2.72 -11.96
C LYS A 92 -41.42 -4.15 -11.79
N MET A 93 -40.79 -5.14 -12.44
CA MET A 93 -41.10 -6.57 -12.27
C MET A 93 -40.78 -7.04 -10.85
N ARG A 94 -39.63 -6.65 -10.28
CA ARG A 94 -39.26 -6.94 -8.88
C ARG A 94 -40.23 -6.33 -7.88
N SER A 95 -40.65 -5.08 -8.11
CA SER A 95 -41.65 -4.42 -7.26
C SER A 95 -43.04 -5.05 -7.40
N ALA A 96 -43.40 -5.58 -8.58
CA ALA A 96 -44.63 -6.33 -8.80
C ALA A 96 -44.63 -7.71 -8.12
N LEU A 97 -43.44 -8.30 -7.92
CA LEU A 97 -43.22 -9.58 -7.24
C LEU A 97 -43.03 -9.46 -5.72
N GLY A 98 -43.02 -8.25 -5.15
CA GLY A 98 -43.11 -8.02 -3.71
C GLY A 98 -41.88 -8.42 -2.86
N LEU A 99 -40.71 -8.60 -3.47
CA LEU A 99 -39.48 -8.96 -2.74
C LEU A 99 -38.71 -7.71 -2.29
N LYS A 100 -38.72 -7.40 -0.99
CA LYS A 100 -37.78 -6.45 -0.36
C LYS A 100 -36.55 -7.19 0.17
N GLY A 101 -35.38 -6.58 -0.05
CA GLY A 101 -34.07 -7.23 -0.06
C GLY A 101 -33.49 -7.67 1.29
N ALA A 102 -32.38 -8.42 1.17
CA ALA A 102 -31.47 -8.75 2.27
C ALA A 102 -30.03 -8.44 1.83
N GLN A 103 -29.37 -7.61 2.61
CA GLN A 103 -27.94 -7.31 2.54
C GLN A 103 -27.14 -8.49 3.14
N SER A 104 -25.96 -8.71 2.55
CA SER A 104 -24.71 -9.29 3.07
C SER A 104 -24.72 -10.04 4.43
N ALA A 105 -24.24 -11.30 4.43
CA ALA A 105 -23.56 -11.89 5.58
C ALA A 105 -22.58 -13.01 5.14
N ASP A 106 -21.31 -12.80 5.46
CA ASP A 106 -20.21 -13.76 5.41
C ASP A 106 -20.27 -14.81 6.54
N SER A 107 -19.68 -15.97 6.24
CA SER A 107 -19.01 -16.92 7.15
C SER A 107 -19.83 -17.75 8.16
N ALA A 108 -19.69 -19.09 8.06
CA ALA A 108 -19.26 -19.96 9.16
C ALA A 108 -19.23 -21.44 8.72
N ALA A 109 -18.02 -21.98 8.58
CA ALA A 109 -17.77 -23.42 8.53
C ALA A 109 -17.86 -24.05 9.93
N LYS A 110 -18.39 -25.27 10.04
CA LYS A 110 -17.90 -26.36 10.94
C LYS A 110 -18.72 -27.65 10.81
N GLY A 111 -18.05 -28.76 10.47
CA GLY A 111 -18.17 -30.00 11.26
C GLY A 111 -18.66 -31.31 10.60
N SER A 112 -17.72 -32.01 9.93
CA SER A 112 -17.46 -33.49 10.05
C SER A 112 -18.45 -34.52 9.45
N PRO A 113 -18.07 -35.82 9.30
CA PRO A 113 -16.84 -36.43 8.77
C PRO A 113 -17.09 -37.62 7.78
N ILE A 114 -16.07 -37.91 6.96
CA ILE A 114 -15.58 -39.21 6.44
C ILE A 114 -16.60 -40.36 6.22
N ARG A 115 -16.74 -40.81 4.97
CA ARG A 115 -16.69 -42.25 4.61
C ARG A 115 -16.03 -42.49 3.25
N HIS A 116 -14.96 -43.30 3.27
CA HIS A 116 -14.36 -43.97 2.13
C HIS A 116 -15.41 -44.79 1.34
N SER A 117 -15.34 -44.74 0.01
CA SER A 117 -15.42 -45.93 -0.85
C SER A 117 -15.13 -45.52 -2.30
N THR A 118 -14.00 -45.95 -2.86
CA THR A 118 -13.88 -47.12 -3.74
C THR A 118 -14.28 -46.79 -5.18
N LEU A 119 -13.28 -46.88 -6.07
CA LEU A 119 -13.40 -47.04 -7.52
C LEU A 119 -14.72 -47.69 -7.92
N ARG A 120 -15.54 -46.96 -8.68
CA ARG A 120 -16.58 -47.55 -9.53
C ARG A 120 -16.44 -47.01 -10.94
N SER A 121 -16.07 -47.95 -11.80
CA SER A 121 -16.22 -47.99 -13.24
C SER A 121 -17.43 -47.23 -13.77
N HIS A 122 -17.21 -46.54 -14.89
CA HIS A 122 -18.15 -46.38 -16.01
C HIS A 122 -19.57 -46.85 -15.71
N GLN A 123 -20.45 -45.91 -15.38
CA GLN A 123 -21.88 -46.06 -15.65
C GLN A 123 -22.21 -45.11 -16.78
N ASP A 124 -22.53 -45.70 -17.92
CA ASP A 124 -23.13 -45.03 -19.07
C ASP A 124 -24.39 -44.30 -18.59
N PHE A 125 -24.32 -42.97 -18.62
CA PHE A 125 -25.46 -42.09 -18.35
C PHE A 125 -26.39 -42.17 -19.56
N ASP A 126 -27.67 -42.53 -19.37
CA ASP A 126 -28.66 -42.61 -20.45
C ASP A 126 -29.34 -41.24 -20.67
N PRO A 127 -29.01 -40.48 -21.73
CA PRO A 127 -29.49 -39.12 -21.94
C PRO A 127 -30.91 -39.06 -22.55
N SER A 128 -31.67 -40.14 -22.42
CA SER A 128 -32.94 -40.40 -23.10
C SER A 128 -34.13 -39.55 -22.63
N ALA A 129 -33.97 -38.72 -21.60
CA ALA A 129 -35.07 -37.94 -21.02
C ALA A 129 -35.36 -36.60 -21.73
N ASN A 130 -34.46 -36.09 -22.57
CA ASN A 130 -34.68 -34.80 -23.23
C ASN A 130 -35.12 -34.97 -24.71
N PRO A 131 -36.35 -34.56 -25.09
CA PRO A 131 -36.87 -34.77 -26.44
C PRO A 131 -36.03 -34.12 -27.54
N LEU A 132 -35.38 -32.98 -27.24
CA LEU A 132 -34.48 -32.30 -28.17
C LEU A 132 -33.17 -33.08 -28.39
N LEU A 133 -32.64 -33.72 -27.35
CA LEU A 133 -31.42 -34.52 -27.44
C LEU A 133 -31.65 -35.83 -28.20
N ASN A 134 -32.80 -36.47 -27.99
CA ASN A 134 -33.19 -37.66 -28.74
C ASN A 134 -33.42 -37.35 -30.22
N HIS A 135 -34.00 -36.19 -30.54
CA HIS A 135 -34.17 -35.74 -31.91
C HIS A 135 -32.81 -35.47 -32.59
N ALA A 136 -31.87 -34.82 -31.90
CA ALA A 136 -30.52 -34.59 -32.44
C ALA A 136 -29.76 -35.89 -32.72
N ARG A 137 -29.88 -36.90 -31.86
CA ARG A 137 -29.28 -38.24 -32.08
C ARG A 137 -29.91 -39.01 -33.24
N GLN A 138 -31.21 -38.87 -33.44
CA GLN A 138 -31.86 -39.44 -34.61
C GLN A 138 -31.29 -38.81 -35.87
N LEU A 139 -31.16 -37.49 -35.93
CA LEU A 139 -30.56 -36.80 -37.09
C LEU A 139 -29.11 -37.24 -37.35
N GLU A 140 -28.33 -37.49 -36.28
CA GLU A 140 -26.98 -38.06 -36.38
C GLU A 140 -26.99 -39.46 -37.01
N ALA A 141 -27.90 -40.35 -36.58
CA ALA A 141 -28.04 -41.70 -37.13
C ALA A 141 -28.47 -41.71 -38.61
N HIS A 142 -29.15 -40.66 -39.07
CA HIS A 142 -29.55 -40.49 -40.47
C HIS A 142 -28.46 -39.80 -41.33
N GLY A 143 -27.30 -39.45 -40.75
CA GLY A 143 -26.18 -38.81 -41.45
C GLY A 143 -26.37 -37.31 -41.71
N GLU A 144 -27.40 -36.68 -41.14
CA GLU A 144 -27.67 -35.24 -41.29
C GLU A 144 -26.91 -34.41 -40.23
N HIS A 145 -25.57 -34.46 -40.30
CA HIS A 145 -24.67 -33.93 -39.26
C HIS A 145 -24.82 -32.42 -39.02
N LEU A 146 -25.08 -31.61 -40.05
CA LEU A 146 -25.24 -30.15 -39.90
C LEU A 146 -26.49 -29.81 -39.07
N LYS A 147 -27.62 -30.46 -39.37
CA LYS A 147 -28.87 -30.25 -38.62
C LYS A 147 -28.77 -30.81 -37.20
N ALA A 148 -28.04 -31.90 -37.00
CA ALA A 148 -27.77 -32.44 -35.67
C ALA A 148 -26.99 -31.41 -34.80
N VAL A 149 -25.92 -30.80 -35.35
CA VAL A 149 -25.15 -29.75 -34.65
C VAL A 149 -26.03 -28.54 -34.30
N GLU A 150 -26.84 -28.06 -35.23
CA GLU A 150 -27.78 -26.94 -34.95
C GLU A 150 -28.77 -27.26 -33.83
N GLN A 151 -29.24 -28.51 -33.75
CA GLN A 151 -30.13 -28.93 -32.67
C GLN A 151 -29.40 -29.05 -31.33
N TYR A 152 -28.16 -29.54 -31.32
CA TYR A 152 -27.32 -29.54 -30.10
C TYR A 152 -27.01 -28.13 -29.60
N LEU A 153 -26.83 -27.16 -30.50
CA LEU A 153 -26.63 -25.76 -30.16
C LEU A 153 -27.91 -25.05 -29.67
N LYS A 154 -29.11 -25.60 -29.89
CA LYS A 154 -30.35 -25.02 -29.36
C LYS A 154 -30.57 -25.33 -27.88
N LEU A 155 -29.86 -26.31 -27.34
CA LEU A 155 -29.93 -26.64 -25.93
C LEU A 155 -29.24 -25.53 -25.11
N THR A 156 -30.02 -24.83 -24.29
CA THR A 156 -29.54 -23.85 -23.31
C THR A 156 -29.81 -24.33 -21.88
N PRO A 157 -29.04 -23.88 -20.88
CA PRO A 157 -29.27 -24.26 -19.48
C PRO A 157 -30.69 -23.94 -18.97
N GLU A 158 -31.32 -22.90 -19.52
CA GLU A 158 -32.68 -22.47 -19.22
C GLU A 158 -33.75 -23.47 -19.71
N LEU A 159 -33.49 -24.17 -20.82
CA LEU A 159 -34.40 -25.17 -21.40
C LEU A 159 -34.33 -26.52 -20.70
N LEU A 160 -33.35 -26.73 -19.81
CA LEU A 160 -33.09 -28.00 -19.14
C LEU A 160 -33.76 -28.15 -17.76
N GLY A 161 -34.54 -27.14 -17.30
CA GLY A 161 -35.50 -27.14 -16.19
C GLY A 161 -35.27 -28.09 -15.00
N GLU A 162 -35.15 -27.51 -13.79
CA GLU A 162 -35.11 -28.14 -12.44
C GLU A 162 -35.48 -29.64 -12.37
N SER A 163 -34.55 -30.51 -12.75
CA SER A 163 -34.55 -31.91 -12.31
C SER A 163 -33.51 -32.05 -11.23
N GLU A 164 -33.93 -32.48 -10.04
CA GLU A 164 -33.13 -32.61 -8.80
C GLU A 164 -31.88 -33.52 -8.92
N SER A 165 -31.63 -34.13 -10.08
CA SER A 165 -30.62 -35.17 -10.30
C SER A 165 -29.63 -34.88 -11.44
N ALA A 166 -29.79 -33.81 -12.22
CA ALA A 166 -28.91 -33.50 -13.35
C ALA A 166 -28.27 -32.14 -13.16
N HIS A 167 -26.93 -32.05 -13.11
CA HIS A 167 -26.21 -30.79 -13.25
C HIS A 167 -26.42 -30.27 -14.68
N PRO A 168 -27.30 -29.26 -14.92
CA PRO A 168 -27.68 -28.87 -16.27
C PRO A 168 -26.51 -28.23 -17.03
N LEU A 169 -25.58 -27.62 -16.27
CA LEU A 169 -24.35 -27.03 -16.75
C LEU A 169 -23.39 -28.08 -17.34
N ASP A 170 -23.14 -29.18 -16.63
CA ASP A 170 -22.25 -30.26 -17.10
C ASP A 170 -22.84 -31.00 -18.30
N THR A 171 -24.16 -31.15 -18.32
CA THR A 171 -24.88 -31.74 -19.45
C THR A 171 -24.77 -30.86 -20.70
N CYS A 172 -24.95 -29.54 -20.56
CA CYS A 172 -24.72 -28.59 -21.66
C CYS A 172 -23.28 -28.63 -22.16
N GLU A 173 -22.31 -28.68 -21.25
CA GLU A 173 -20.89 -28.77 -21.59
C GLU A 173 -20.58 -30.02 -22.41
N HIS A 174 -21.00 -31.20 -21.96
CA HIS A 174 -20.81 -32.45 -22.70
C HIS A 174 -21.48 -32.43 -24.08
N VAL A 175 -22.69 -31.89 -24.18
CA VAL A 175 -23.45 -31.85 -25.43
C VAL A 175 -22.83 -30.87 -26.43
N TRP A 176 -22.37 -29.71 -25.97
CA TRP A 176 -21.73 -28.73 -26.84
C TRP A 176 -20.34 -29.17 -27.29
N VAL A 177 -19.54 -29.81 -26.41
CA VAL A 177 -18.26 -30.43 -26.80
C VAL A 177 -18.50 -31.56 -27.81
N HIS A 178 -19.56 -32.36 -27.64
CA HIS A 178 -19.95 -33.37 -28.62
C HIS A 178 -20.33 -32.73 -29.97
N ALA A 179 -21.07 -31.63 -29.96
CA ALA A 179 -21.44 -30.89 -31.17
C ALA A 179 -20.20 -30.36 -31.91
N VAL A 180 -19.19 -29.86 -31.19
CA VAL A 180 -17.91 -29.45 -31.78
C VAL A 180 -17.18 -30.65 -32.39
N ASN A 181 -17.06 -31.77 -31.67
CA ASN A 181 -16.41 -32.97 -32.20
C ASN A 181 -17.09 -33.52 -33.46
N LEU A 182 -18.42 -33.47 -33.51
CA LEU A 182 -19.19 -33.85 -34.69
C LEU A 182 -18.94 -32.88 -35.85
N ALA A 183 -18.89 -31.58 -35.56
CA ALA A 183 -18.58 -30.55 -36.54
C ALA A 183 -17.17 -30.73 -37.14
N THR A 184 -16.16 -30.94 -36.30
CA THR A 184 -14.77 -31.14 -36.72
C THR A 184 -14.58 -32.41 -37.57
N LYS A 185 -15.36 -33.47 -37.32
CA LYS A 185 -15.26 -34.74 -38.06
C LYS A 185 -16.00 -34.75 -39.39
N PHE A 186 -17.16 -34.08 -39.49
CA PHE A 186 -18.09 -34.29 -40.60
C PHE A 186 -18.49 -33.01 -41.36
N LEU A 187 -18.18 -31.81 -40.84
CA LEU A 187 -18.48 -30.55 -41.53
C LEU A 187 -17.23 -29.97 -42.21
N ALA A 188 -17.47 -29.04 -43.13
CA ALA A 188 -16.40 -28.23 -43.72
C ALA A 188 -15.64 -27.45 -42.63
N PRO A 189 -14.32 -27.24 -42.79
CA PRO A 189 -13.47 -26.62 -41.76
C PRO A 189 -13.99 -25.25 -41.33
N ASP A 190 -14.47 -24.43 -42.28
CA ASP A 190 -15.04 -23.09 -41.99
C ASP A 190 -16.27 -23.14 -41.09
N ASN A 191 -17.09 -24.20 -41.21
CA ASN A 191 -18.27 -24.38 -40.37
C ASN A 191 -17.90 -24.94 -39.00
N ALA A 192 -16.88 -25.81 -38.92
CA ALA A 192 -16.36 -26.33 -37.66
C ALA A 192 -15.75 -25.22 -36.78
N VAL A 193 -15.00 -24.29 -37.38
CA VAL A 193 -14.44 -23.12 -36.68
C VAL A 193 -15.55 -22.25 -36.09
N LYS A 194 -16.56 -21.88 -36.88
CA LYS A 194 -17.71 -21.06 -36.41
C LYS A 194 -18.50 -21.72 -35.29
N VAL A 195 -18.74 -23.03 -35.38
CA VAL A 195 -19.42 -23.79 -34.32
C VAL A 195 -18.58 -23.79 -33.04
N THR A 196 -17.26 -23.97 -33.17
CA THR A 196 -16.34 -24.00 -32.02
C THR A 196 -16.24 -22.64 -31.32
N GLU A 197 -16.15 -21.54 -32.07
CA GLU A 197 -16.16 -20.17 -31.51
C GLU A 197 -17.46 -19.87 -30.74
N LEU A 198 -18.59 -20.25 -31.32
CA LEU A 198 -19.90 -20.03 -30.71
C LEU A 198 -20.08 -20.86 -29.44
N VAL A 199 -19.58 -22.10 -29.42
CA VAL A 199 -19.57 -22.95 -28.23
C VAL A 199 -18.61 -22.40 -27.16
N ALA A 200 -17.40 -21.99 -27.53
CA ALA A 200 -16.43 -21.42 -26.61
C ALA A 200 -16.95 -20.13 -25.95
N SER A 201 -17.57 -19.23 -26.72
CA SER A 201 -18.21 -18.01 -26.19
C SER A 201 -19.32 -18.34 -25.17
N ARG A 202 -20.13 -19.37 -25.45
CA ARG A 202 -21.19 -19.81 -24.54
C ARG A 202 -20.65 -20.45 -23.27
N LEU A 203 -19.61 -21.28 -23.37
CA LEU A 203 -18.95 -21.89 -22.22
C LEU A 203 -18.28 -20.83 -21.32
N THR A 204 -17.69 -19.80 -21.93
CA THR A 204 -17.10 -18.66 -21.20
C THR A 204 -18.16 -17.93 -20.37
N ARG A 205 -19.37 -17.72 -20.93
CA ARG A 205 -20.50 -17.13 -20.18
C ARG A 205 -20.99 -18.00 -19.02
N LEU A 206 -20.78 -19.32 -19.09
CA LEU A 206 -21.11 -20.26 -18.02
C LEU A 206 -19.95 -20.50 -17.04
N GLN A 207 -18.89 -19.69 -17.10
CA GLN A 207 -17.69 -19.83 -16.28
C GLN A 207 -16.97 -21.19 -16.41
N ARG A 208 -17.13 -21.87 -17.55
CA ARG A 208 -16.39 -23.09 -17.89
C ARG A 208 -15.16 -22.74 -18.74
N TYR A 209 -14.20 -22.08 -18.10
CA TYR A 209 -13.04 -21.49 -18.78
C TYR A 209 -12.04 -22.55 -19.30
N SER A 210 -11.79 -23.63 -18.54
CA SER A 210 -10.87 -24.70 -18.99
C SER A 210 -11.27 -25.28 -20.35
N THR A 211 -12.53 -25.71 -20.49
CA THR A 211 -12.99 -26.40 -21.70
C THR A 211 -13.21 -25.43 -22.85
N ALA A 212 -13.66 -24.20 -22.57
CA ALA A 212 -13.71 -23.14 -23.57
C ALA A 212 -12.31 -22.84 -24.15
N GLY A 213 -11.29 -22.72 -23.29
CA GLY A 213 -9.91 -22.48 -23.70
C GLY A 213 -9.33 -23.64 -24.52
N ASP A 214 -9.54 -24.89 -24.10
CA ASP A 214 -9.07 -26.08 -24.83
C ASP A 214 -9.69 -26.18 -26.25
N LEU A 215 -10.97 -25.82 -26.39
CA LEU A 215 -11.64 -25.76 -27.69
C LEU A 215 -11.07 -24.68 -28.60
N LEU A 216 -10.74 -23.49 -28.06
CA LEU A 216 -10.12 -22.40 -28.83
C LEU A 216 -8.68 -22.74 -29.26
N VAL A 217 -7.92 -23.47 -28.42
CA VAL A 217 -6.61 -24.01 -28.82
C VAL A 217 -6.74 -24.99 -29.98
N SER A 218 -7.78 -25.81 -30.01
CA SER A 218 -7.98 -26.81 -31.07
C SER A 218 -8.21 -26.20 -32.47
N ILE A 219 -8.65 -24.94 -32.53
CA ILE A 219 -8.87 -24.17 -33.77
C ILE A 219 -7.75 -23.16 -34.05
N ASP A 220 -6.60 -23.28 -33.38
CA ASP A 220 -5.43 -22.41 -33.52
C ASP A 220 -5.69 -20.92 -33.16
N LYS A 221 -6.74 -20.64 -32.38
CA LYS A 221 -7.04 -19.31 -31.84
C LYS A 221 -6.40 -19.13 -30.46
N VAL A 222 -5.06 -19.10 -30.46
CA VAL A 222 -4.24 -19.10 -29.24
C VAL A 222 -4.47 -17.85 -28.39
N GLN A 223 -4.63 -16.67 -29.01
CA GLN A 223 -4.90 -15.40 -28.29
C GLN A 223 -6.21 -15.44 -27.52
N ASP A 224 -7.32 -15.79 -28.18
CA ASP A 224 -8.64 -15.90 -27.56
C ASP A 224 -8.63 -16.97 -26.44
N ALA A 225 -7.91 -18.08 -26.64
CA ALA A 225 -7.77 -19.13 -25.63
C ALA A 225 -7.06 -18.60 -24.37
N VAL A 226 -5.95 -17.88 -24.53
CA VAL A 226 -5.20 -17.28 -23.43
C VAL A 226 -6.07 -16.29 -22.64
N ASP A 227 -6.85 -15.44 -23.32
CA ASP A 227 -7.77 -14.50 -22.66
C ASP A 227 -8.85 -15.22 -21.85
N VAL A 228 -9.38 -16.33 -22.37
CA VAL A 228 -10.35 -17.18 -21.65
C VAL A 228 -9.73 -17.83 -20.42
N PHE A 229 -8.50 -18.34 -20.51
CA PHE A 229 -7.79 -18.89 -19.34
C PHE A 229 -7.44 -17.82 -18.29
N ILE A 230 -7.09 -16.61 -18.73
CA ILE A 230 -6.87 -15.45 -17.84
C ILE A 230 -8.17 -15.09 -17.10
N ALA A 231 -9.31 -15.05 -17.81
CA ALA A 231 -10.61 -14.78 -17.21
C ALA A 231 -11.05 -15.84 -16.18
N GLY A 232 -10.59 -17.09 -16.34
CA GLY A 232 -10.83 -18.18 -15.40
C GLY A 232 -9.78 -18.33 -14.29
N GLU A 233 -8.83 -17.40 -14.15
CA GLU A 233 -7.71 -17.46 -13.21
C GLU A 233 -6.81 -18.73 -13.36
N GLU A 234 -6.84 -19.38 -14.53
CA GLU A 234 -6.06 -20.58 -14.83
C GLU A 234 -4.66 -20.23 -15.38
N TRP A 235 -3.89 -19.48 -14.59
CA TRP A 235 -2.59 -18.90 -15.00
C TRP A 235 -1.54 -19.92 -15.43
N THR A 236 -1.55 -21.12 -14.84
CA THR A 236 -0.60 -22.19 -15.17
C THR A 236 -0.80 -22.72 -16.58
N LYS A 237 -2.06 -22.88 -17.01
CA LYS A 237 -2.40 -23.30 -18.38
C LYS A 237 -2.14 -22.16 -19.38
N ALA A 238 -2.54 -20.93 -19.04
CA ALA A 238 -2.28 -19.75 -19.87
C ALA A 238 -0.77 -19.58 -20.19
N ARG A 239 0.09 -19.69 -19.17
CA ARG A 239 1.55 -19.61 -19.34
C ARG A 239 2.11 -20.75 -20.18
N LYS A 240 1.63 -21.98 -19.96
CA LYS A 240 2.10 -23.14 -20.72
C LYS A 240 1.73 -23.01 -22.20
N ILE A 241 0.51 -22.59 -22.49
CA ILE A 241 0.01 -22.39 -23.86
C ILE A 241 0.74 -21.25 -24.56
N ALA A 242 0.96 -20.13 -23.87
CA ALA A 242 1.77 -19.02 -24.39
C ALA A 242 3.20 -19.49 -24.70
N LYS A 243 3.83 -20.27 -23.82
CA LYS A 243 5.19 -20.77 -24.04
C LYS A 243 5.30 -21.78 -25.19
N ASP A 244 4.36 -22.73 -25.26
CA ASP A 244 4.44 -23.87 -26.17
C ASP A 244 3.95 -23.52 -27.59
N LEU A 245 2.94 -22.64 -27.73
CA LEU A 245 2.29 -22.33 -29.01
C LEU A 245 2.65 -20.95 -29.56
N GLU A 246 2.64 -19.90 -28.73
CA GLU A 246 2.93 -18.53 -29.19
C GLU A 246 3.74 -17.72 -28.17
N PRO A 247 5.09 -17.84 -28.14
CA PRO A 247 5.95 -17.21 -27.14
C PRO A 247 5.84 -15.67 -27.07
N ARG A 248 5.29 -15.04 -28.11
CA ARG A 248 5.02 -13.59 -28.13
C ARG A 248 3.96 -13.17 -27.13
N LEU A 249 3.10 -14.08 -26.69
CA LEU A 249 2.05 -13.82 -25.70
C LEU A 249 2.54 -13.96 -24.26
N GLU A 250 3.75 -14.50 -24.00
CA GLU A 250 4.29 -14.62 -22.65
C GLU A 250 4.31 -13.28 -21.89
N PRO A 251 4.80 -12.16 -22.46
CA PRO A 251 4.80 -10.87 -21.76
C PRO A 251 3.38 -10.36 -21.45
N TYR A 252 2.41 -10.69 -22.30
CA TYR A 252 1.01 -10.30 -22.11
C TYR A 252 0.37 -11.06 -20.95
N VAL A 253 0.58 -12.38 -20.87
CA VAL A 253 0.09 -13.21 -19.75
C VAL A 253 0.73 -12.77 -18.43
N GLU A 254 2.03 -12.48 -18.44
CA GLU A 254 2.73 -11.98 -17.25
C GLU A 254 2.20 -10.61 -16.80
N ALA A 255 1.96 -9.68 -17.72
CA ALA A 255 1.37 -8.38 -17.40
C ALA A 255 -0.02 -8.51 -16.77
N LYS A 256 -0.89 -9.36 -17.36
CA LYS A 256 -2.23 -9.61 -16.83
C LYS A 256 -2.23 -10.33 -15.49
N TYR A 257 -1.28 -11.24 -15.27
CA TYR A 257 -1.10 -11.89 -13.97
C TYR A 257 -0.68 -10.89 -12.89
N LYS A 258 0.27 -10.00 -13.19
CA LYS A 258 0.67 -8.93 -12.26
C LYS A 258 -0.51 -8.02 -11.91
N GLU A 259 -1.31 -7.63 -12.89
CA GLU A 259 -2.52 -6.83 -12.70
C GLU A 259 -3.53 -7.54 -11.78
N SER A 260 -3.80 -8.83 -12.02
CA SER A 260 -4.68 -9.63 -11.17
C SER A 260 -4.16 -9.76 -9.73
N LEU A 261 -2.85 -9.98 -9.55
CA LEU A 261 -2.24 -10.05 -8.22
C LEU A 261 -2.30 -8.71 -7.46
N LYS A 262 -2.16 -7.59 -8.18
CA LYS A 262 -2.34 -6.25 -7.59
C LYS A 262 -3.78 -6.04 -7.11
N VAL A 263 -4.77 -6.47 -7.88
CA VAL A 263 -6.20 -6.36 -7.54
C VAL A 263 -6.59 -7.32 -6.41
N SER A 264 -6.06 -8.54 -6.40
CA SER A 264 -6.38 -9.55 -5.39
C SER A 264 -5.62 -9.35 -4.07
N GLY A 265 -4.58 -8.52 -4.04
CA GLY A 265 -3.84 -8.16 -2.82
C GLY A 265 -2.83 -9.21 -2.35
N HIS A 266 -2.48 -10.20 -3.17
CA HIS A 266 -1.55 -11.29 -2.84
C HIS A 266 -0.09 -10.86 -3.04
N ALA A 267 0.43 -10.03 -2.14
CA ALA A 267 1.76 -9.40 -2.30
C ALA A 267 2.93 -10.39 -2.26
N GLU A 268 2.85 -11.46 -1.45
CA GLU A 268 3.94 -12.43 -1.32
C GLU A 268 4.15 -13.20 -2.63
N GLU A 269 3.07 -13.59 -3.30
CA GLU A 269 3.12 -14.23 -4.62
C GLU A 269 3.59 -13.25 -5.69
N LEU A 270 3.14 -11.99 -5.59
CA LEU A 270 3.62 -10.91 -6.45
C LEU A 270 5.12 -10.67 -6.25
N ALA A 271 5.65 -10.77 -5.04
CA ALA A 271 7.08 -10.59 -4.77
C ALA A 271 7.93 -11.69 -5.41
N GLY A 272 7.38 -12.90 -5.59
CA GLY A 272 8.06 -13.97 -6.33
C GLY A 272 8.25 -13.69 -7.82
N VAL A 273 7.41 -12.85 -8.43
CA VAL A 273 7.46 -12.49 -9.86
C VAL A 273 8.06 -11.09 -10.07
N ASP A 274 7.66 -10.14 -9.23
CA ASP A 274 8.02 -8.73 -9.28
C ASP A 274 7.97 -8.10 -7.88
N VAL A 275 9.11 -8.18 -7.20
CA VAL A 275 9.34 -7.61 -5.86
C VAL A 275 8.96 -6.13 -5.79
N ILE A 276 9.19 -5.35 -6.85
CA ILE A 276 8.93 -3.91 -6.86
C ILE A 276 7.42 -3.67 -6.88
N SER A 277 6.69 -4.36 -7.75
CA SER A 277 5.22 -4.27 -7.81
C SER A 277 4.54 -4.69 -6.51
N ALA A 278 5.07 -5.72 -5.82
CA ALA A 278 4.57 -6.16 -4.52
C ALA A 278 4.76 -5.10 -3.43
N ILE A 279 5.90 -4.43 -3.46
CA ILE A 279 6.25 -3.39 -2.50
C ILE A 279 5.48 -2.10 -2.78
N GLU A 280 5.30 -1.71 -4.05
CA GLU A 280 4.43 -0.61 -4.44
C GLU A 280 3.01 -0.82 -3.92
N MET A 281 2.48 -2.04 -4.08
CA MET A 281 1.16 -2.38 -3.57
C MET A 281 1.06 -2.21 -2.04
N TYR A 282 2.08 -2.61 -1.27
CA TYR A 282 2.11 -2.37 0.17
C TYR A 282 2.31 -0.90 0.53
N ALA A 283 3.11 -0.16 -0.22
CA ALA A 283 3.30 1.27 -0.03
C ALA A 283 2.01 2.06 -0.33
N GLU A 284 1.22 1.64 -1.31
CA GLU A 284 -0.08 2.26 -1.63
C GLU A 284 -1.16 1.98 -0.59
N GLN A 285 -1.13 0.82 0.07
CA GLN A 285 -2.10 0.42 1.11
C GLN A 285 -1.91 1.12 2.47
N GLY A 286 -0.93 2.01 2.60
CA GLY A 286 -0.73 2.90 3.75
C GLY A 286 0.02 2.28 4.94
N HIS A 287 0.03 3.01 6.06
CA HIS A 287 0.88 2.77 7.25
C HIS A 287 0.82 1.36 7.85
N ALA A 288 -0.26 0.61 7.61
CA ALA A 288 -0.48 -0.69 8.24
C ALA A 288 0.40 -1.81 7.67
N ARG A 289 0.98 -1.65 6.46
CA ARG A 289 1.77 -2.69 5.78
C ARG A 289 3.20 -2.25 5.44
N THR A 290 3.65 -1.12 5.97
CA THR A 290 5.02 -0.62 5.79
C THR A 290 6.07 -1.62 6.30
N TYR A 291 5.77 -2.33 7.39
CA TYR A 291 6.67 -3.36 7.94
C TYR A 291 6.77 -4.58 7.01
N ASP A 292 5.67 -5.00 6.39
CA ASP A 292 5.66 -6.13 5.44
C ASP A 292 6.49 -5.80 4.19
N ALA A 293 6.36 -4.57 3.67
CA ALA A 293 7.21 -4.06 2.60
C ALA A 293 8.70 -4.08 2.97
N LEU A 294 9.03 -3.73 4.21
CA LEU A 294 10.39 -3.76 4.72
C LEU A 294 10.95 -5.20 4.82
N LEU A 295 10.13 -6.15 5.24
CA LEU A 295 10.50 -7.57 5.27
C LEU A 295 10.78 -8.12 3.87
N LEU A 296 9.98 -7.73 2.86
CA LEU A 296 10.24 -8.11 1.47
C LEU A 296 11.61 -7.60 1.00
N TYR A 297 11.97 -6.35 1.29
CA TYR A 297 13.30 -5.81 0.96
C TYR A 297 14.44 -6.54 1.69
N LYS A 298 14.21 -6.95 2.93
CA LYS A 298 15.20 -7.74 3.68
C LYS A 298 15.42 -9.12 3.04
N ASN A 299 14.37 -9.75 2.53
CA ASN A 299 14.43 -11.10 1.97
C ASN A 299 14.94 -11.13 0.52
N HIS A 300 14.50 -10.19 -0.32
CA HIS A 300 14.85 -10.13 -1.75
C HIS A 300 16.00 -9.16 -2.07
N GLY A 301 16.44 -8.38 -1.09
CA GLY A 301 17.49 -7.37 -1.22
C GLY A 301 16.99 -6.03 -1.75
N THR A 302 17.85 -5.02 -1.68
CA THR A 302 17.50 -3.63 -2.04
C THR A 302 18.11 -3.21 -3.38
N PRO A 303 17.37 -3.28 -4.50
CA PRO A 303 17.92 -2.85 -5.79
C PRO A 303 18.15 -1.32 -5.84
N PRO A 304 19.35 -0.83 -6.24
CA PRO A 304 19.68 0.59 -6.25
C PRO A 304 19.13 1.32 -7.50
N TYR A 305 17.84 1.12 -7.82
CA TYR A 305 17.20 1.80 -8.94
C TYR A 305 16.67 3.18 -8.50
N THR A 306 16.94 4.22 -9.29
CA THR A 306 16.52 5.60 -8.99
C THR A 306 15.01 5.75 -8.85
N GLN A 307 14.24 4.96 -9.60
CA GLN A 307 12.77 4.91 -9.50
C GLN A 307 12.30 4.51 -8.10
N ASN A 308 13.06 3.65 -7.41
CA ASN A 308 12.70 3.10 -6.10
C ASN A 308 13.14 3.99 -4.93
N PHE A 309 13.93 5.04 -5.18
CA PHE A 309 14.45 5.91 -4.11
C PHE A 309 13.35 6.61 -3.33
N ASN A 310 12.24 6.96 -3.99
CA ASN A 310 11.08 7.54 -3.32
C ASN A 310 10.40 6.52 -2.40
N ILE A 311 10.39 5.24 -2.76
CA ILE A 311 9.83 4.16 -1.93
C ILE A 311 10.65 4.00 -0.64
N TYR A 312 11.98 3.98 -0.74
CA TYR A 312 12.84 3.89 0.45
C TYR A 312 12.69 5.09 1.38
N LYS A 313 12.58 6.30 0.83
CA LYS A 313 12.32 7.52 1.60
C LYS A 313 10.96 7.47 2.29
N ARG A 314 9.93 7.02 1.58
CA ARG A 314 8.57 6.87 2.13
C ARG A 314 8.54 5.86 3.27
N ILE A 315 9.11 4.67 3.09
CA ILE A 315 9.19 3.64 4.14
C ILE A 315 9.90 4.19 5.38
N PHE A 316 11.02 4.90 5.19
CA PHE A 316 11.73 5.53 6.30
C PHE A 316 10.85 6.57 7.01
N GLN A 317 10.23 7.49 6.28
CA GLN A 317 9.35 8.52 6.85
C GLN A 317 8.19 7.90 7.63
N GLU A 318 7.49 6.92 7.05
CA GLU A 318 6.39 6.21 7.69
C GLU A 318 6.81 5.51 8.99
N ILE A 319 7.93 4.77 9.00
CA ILE A 319 8.45 4.14 10.21
C ILE A 319 8.87 5.20 11.24
N THR A 320 9.50 6.29 10.81
CA THR A 320 9.88 7.37 11.72
C THR A 320 8.70 8.14 12.30
N SER A 321 7.52 8.12 11.66
CA SER A 321 6.30 8.73 12.17
C SER A 321 5.50 7.83 13.12
N GLN A 322 5.79 6.53 13.18
CA GLN A 322 5.09 5.60 14.08
C GLN A 322 5.34 5.89 15.56
N ARG A 323 4.28 5.81 16.37
CA ARG A 323 4.27 6.15 17.81
C ARG A 323 4.66 5.00 18.73
N ASP A 324 4.40 3.77 18.31
CA ASP A 324 4.57 2.54 19.08
C ASP A 324 6.03 2.04 19.12
N LEU A 325 6.91 2.61 18.29
CA LEU A 325 8.31 2.22 18.19
C LEU A 325 9.25 2.88 19.21
N PHE A 326 8.72 3.58 20.22
CA PHE A 326 9.55 4.15 21.29
C PHE A 326 10.06 3.07 22.27
N SER A 327 9.35 1.96 22.42
CA SER A 327 9.66 0.93 23.41
C SER A 327 10.85 0.02 22.99
N ALA A 328 11.19 -0.93 23.87
CA ALA A 328 12.13 -2.00 23.55
C ALA A 328 11.63 -2.91 22.41
N ASP A 329 10.31 -3.06 22.28
CA ASP A 329 9.68 -3.95 21.29
C ASP A 329 9.87 -3.43 19.86
N GLY A 330 10.05 -2.11 19.69
CA GLY A 330 10.36 -1.50 18.40
C GLY A 330 11.73 -1.89 17.82
N TYR A 331 12.59 -2.59 18.57
CA TYR A 331 13.94 -2.95 18.13
C TYR A 331 13.96 -3.68 16.79
N THR A 332 13.07 -4.65 16.59
CA THR A 332 13.04 -5.49 15.39
C THR A 332 12.76 -4.67 14.14
N THR A 333 11.81 -3.73 14.21
CA THR A 333 11.48 -2.79 13.13
C THR A 333 12.66 -1.90 12.80
N TRP A 334 13.28 -1.26 13.81
CA TRP A 334 14.44 -0.38 13.60
C TRP A 334 15.66 -1.12 13.06
N ALA A 335 15.96 -2.31 13.58
CA ALA A 335 17.08 -3.13 13.10
C ALA A 335 16.86 -3.57 11.65
N THR A 336 15.63 -3.95 11.29
CA THR A 336 15.28 -4.31 9.91
C THR A 336 15.43 -3.11 8.98
N LEU A 337 14.98 -1.91 9.39
CA LEU A 337 15.14 -0.68 8.60
C LEU A 337 16.62 -0.32 8.41
N ARG A 338 17.41 -0.41 9.49
CA ARG A 338 18.86 -0.23 9.47
C ARG A 338 19.53 -1.19 8.49
N ASP A 339 19.19 -2.48 8.53
CA ASP A 339 19.80 -3.49 7.67
C ASP A 339 19.46 -3.28 6.18
N VAL A 340 18.21 -2.93 5.88
CA VAL A 340 17.75 -2.58 4.52
C VAL A 340 18.46 -1.33 3.99
N LEU A 341 18.56 -0.26 4.80
CA LEU A 341 19.28 0.96 4.41
C LEU A 341 20.79 0.73 4.30
N PHE A 342 21.35 -0.21 5.06
CA PHE A 342 22.75 -0.59 4.96
C PHE A 342 23.04 -1.33 3.66
N ASP A 343 22.22 -2.33 3.30
CA ASP A 343 22.31 -3.03 2.01
C ASP A 343 22.18 -2.04 0.84
N LEU A 344 21.23 -1.10 0.91
CA LEU A 344 21.06 -0.07 -0.12
C LEU A 344 22.30 0.81 -0.26
N ASN A 345 22.84 1.32 0.86
CA ASN A 345 24.03 2.16 0.84
C ASN A 345 25.25 1.42 0.28
N GLN A 346 25.44 0.13 0.63
CA GLN A 346 26.53 -0.67 0.07
C GLN A 346 26.41 -0.81 -1.45
N ARG A 347 25.20 -1.02 -1.96
CA ARG A 347 24.95 -1.17 -3.40
C ARG A 347 25.08 0.14 -4.17
N VAL A 348 24.65 1.25 -3.59
CA VAL A 348 24.74 2.58 -4.20
C VAL A 348 26.18 3.09 -4.26
N VAL A 349 26.99 2.82 -3.23
CA VAL A 349 28.40 3.24 -3.15
C VAL A 349 29.32 2.30 -3.94
N SER A 350 28.88 1.08 -4.26
CA SER A 350 29.68 0.10 -5.00
C SER A 350 30.14 0.65 -6.36
N PRO A 351 31.44 0.52 -6.72
CA PRO A 351 31.96 0.98 -8.01
C PRO A 351 31.34 0.24 -9.20
N ASP A 352 30.82 -0.97 -8.98
CA ASP A 352 30.13 -1.81 -9.98
C ASP A 352 28.61 -1.54 -10.06
N SER A 353 28.13 -0.48 -9.39
CA SER A 353 26.71 -0.14 -9.41
C SER A 353 26.21 0.16 -10.84
N PRO A 354 25.07 -0.40 -11.26
CA PRO A 354 24.50 -0.14 -12.59
C PRO A 354 24.04 1.32 -12.75
N VAL A 355 23.91 2.08 -11.65
CA VAL A 355 23.38 3.43 -11.64
C VAL A 355 24.37 4.38 -10.97
N LYS A 356 24.79 5.42 -11.71
CA LYS A 356 25.58 6.53 -11.15
C LYS A 356 24.65 7.47 -10.38
N VAL A 357 24.72 7.40 -9.06
CA VAL A 357 23.91 8.23 -8.16
C VAL A 357 24.69 9.49 -7.77
N GLN A 358 23.99 10.63 -7.66
CA GLN A 358 24.61 11.88 -7.23
C GLN A 358 25.08 11.79 -5.76
N PRO A 359 26.27 12.34 -5.41
CA PRO A 359 26.79 12.29 -4.04
C PRO A 359 25.85 12.86 -2.96
N THR A 360 25.03 13.85 -3.32
CA THR A 360 24.01 14.44 -2.44
C THR A 360 22.94 13.45 -2.03
N VAL A 361 22.50 12.60 -2.95
CA VAL A 361 21.50 11.55 -2.69
C VAL A 361 22.09 10.44 -1.83
N ILE A 362 23.35 10.08 -2.06
CA ILE A 362 24.09 9.12 -1.22
C ILE A 362 24.17 9.64 0.21
N ALA A 363 24.51 10.92 0.41
CA ALA A 363 24.56 11.53 1.73
C ALA A 363 23.22 11.48 2.47
N ILE A 364 22.08 11.61 1.78
CA ILE A 364 20.75 11.47 2.38
C ILE A 364 20.55 10.03 2.89
N PHE A 365 20.86 9.01 2.10
CA PHE A 365 20.72 7.62 2.53
C PHE A 365 21.70 7.23 3.64
N GLU A 366 22.91 7.80 3.66
CA GLU A 366 23.87 7.62 4.76
C GLU A 366 23.33 8.24 6.07
N ARG A 367 22.66 9.39 6.00
CA ARG A 367 21.98 10.01 7.13
C ARG A 367 20.80 9.18 7.62
N MET A 368 19.93 8.74 6.71
CA MET A 368 18.80 7.85 7.04
C MET A 368 19.28 6.55 7.74
N LEU A 369 20.37 5.94 7.24
CA LEU A 369 20.99 4.78 7.87
C LEU A 369 21.47 5.10 9.29
N THR A 370 22.11 6.24 9.48
CA THR A 370 22.61 6.67 10.80
C THR A 370 21.45 6.89 11.78
N VAL A 371 20.36 7.51 11.34
CA VAL A 371 19.15 7.70 12.15
C VAL A 371 18.51 6.35 12.52
N ALA A 372 18.31 5.47 11.54
CA ALA A 372 17.74 4.13 11.78
C ALA A 372 18.61 3.32 12.76
N HIS A 373 19.93 3.42 12.64
CA HIS A 373 20.87 2.82 13.57
C HIS A 373 20.76 3.39 14.98
N LEU A 374 20.70 4.72 15.14
CA LEU A 374 20.53 5.36 16.45
C LEU A 374 19.20 4.95 17.10
N TYR A 375 18.10 4.89 16.35
CA TYR A 375 16.82 4.37 16.86
C TYR A 375 16.91 2.89 17.28
N ALA A 376 17.57 2.04 16.49
CA ALA A 376 17.78 0.63 16.86
C ALA A 376 18.61 0.51 18.16
N ILE A 377 19.68 1.28 18.30
CA ILE A 377 20.47 1.32 19.54
C ILE A 377 19.62 1.82 20.70
N ARG A 378 18.80 2.85 20.51
CA ARG A 378 17.90 3.39 21.55
C ARG A 378 17.02 2.28 22.13
N SER A 379 16.30 1.53 21.28
CA SER A 379 15.46 0.41 21.72
C SER A 379 16.26 -0.70 22.39
N ALA A 380 17.45 -1.04 21.87
CA ALA A 380 18.33 -2.02 22.51
C ALA A 380 18.79 -1.58 23.91
N LEU A 381 19.19 -0.32 24.07
CA LEU A 381 19.65 0.23 25.35
C LEU A 381 18.51 0.40 26.37
N ILE A 382 17.28 0.66 25.92
CA ILE A 382 16.08 0.64 26.76
C ILE A 382 15.91 -0.77 27.36
N SER A 383 16.02 -1.82 26.53
CA SER A 383 15.94 -3.21 27.00
C SER A 383 17.06 -3.57 27.99
N ALA A 384 18.24 -2.96 27.82
CA ALA A 384 19.39 -3.12 28.72
C ALA A 384 19.38 -2.18 29.95
N ARG A 385 18.33 -1.37 30.12
CA ARG A 385 18.16 -0.40 31.23
C ARG A 385 19.28 0.63 31.37
N GLN A 386 19.91 1.04 30.26
CA GLN A 386 20.97 2.05 30.24
C GLN A 386 20.38 3.46 30.02
N SER A 387 19.72 4.02 31.04
CA SER A 387 18.92 5.25 30.90
C SER A 387 19.73 6.45 30.38
N GLU A 388 20.93 6.68 30.89
CA GLU A 388 21.80 7.79 30.48
C GLU A 388 22.18 7.70 29.00
N LEU A 389 22.53 6.50 28.51
CA LEU A 389 22.89 6.30 27.11
C LEU A 389 21.69 6.46 26.18
N VAL A 390 20.50 5.97 26.61
CA VAL A 390 19.24 6.21 25.89
C VAL A 390 19.00 7.70 25.75
N THR A 391 19.15 8.49 26.83
CA THR A 391 18.97 9.95 26.77
C THR A 391 19.95 10.61 25.80
N LYS A 392 21.23 10.23 25.81
CA LYS A 392 22.21 10.74 24.83
C LYS A 392 21.81 10.42 23.39
N VAL A 393 21.41 9.18 23.12
CA VAL A 393 20.96 8.77 21.78
C VAL A 393 19.76 9.61 21.34
N THR A 394 18.71 9.72 22.17
CA THR A 394 17.51 10.48 21.82
C THR A 394 17.80 11.96 21.58
N VAL A 395 18.63 12.59 22.40
CA VAL A 395 19.03 14.00 22.21
C VAL A 395 19.81 14.18 20.92
N SER A 396 20.66 13.21 20.55
CA SER A 396 21.46 13.28 19.33
C SER A 396 20.63 13.24 18.04
N LEU A 397 19.42 12.65 18.09
CA LEU A 397 18.47 12.57 16.98
C LEU A 397 17.85 13.93 16.63
N LEU A 398 17.87 14.91 17.56
CA LEU A 398 17.37 16.27 17.30
C LEU A 398 18.09 16.96 16.14
N ARG A 399 19.32 16.52 15.81
CA ARG A 399 20.08 17.06 14.68
C ARG A 399 19.56 16.61 13.32
N ASP A 400 18.68 15.61 13.30
CA ASP A 400 18.09 15.04 12.09
C ASP A 400 16.59 15.36 11.96
N CYS A 401 16.07 16.36 12.69
CA CYS A 401 14.67 16.85 12.61
C CYS A 401 14.26 17.42 11.24
N ASP A 402 15.19 17.57 10.30
CA ASP A 402 14.88 17.90 8.89
C ASP A 402 14.44 16.66 8.09
N ILE A 403 14.75 15.44 8.57
CA ILE A 403 14.38 14.17 7.91
C ILE A 403 13.46 13.28 8.75
N ILE A 404 13.33 13.53 10.05
CA ILE A 404 12.35 12.89 10.94
C ILE A 404 11.32 13.91 11.44
N PRO A 405 10.12 13.50 11.87
CA PRO A 405 9.13 14.42 12.44
C PRO A 405 9.70 15.17 13.65
N ALA A 406 9.75 16.51 13.55
CA ALA A 406 10.42 17.35 14.54
C ALA A 406 9.70 17.33 15.90
N ASP A 407 8.37 17.42 15.89
CA ASP A 407 7.53 17.35 17.09
C ASP A 407 7.78 16.06 17.90
N LYS A 408 7.84 14.91 17.23
CA LYS A 408 8.21 13.63 17.81
C LYS A 408 9.60 13.68 18.43
N ALA A 409 10.60 14.16 17.69
CA ALA A 409 11.98 14.16 18.14
C ALA A 409 12.16 15.04 19.40
N PHE A 410 11.55 16.24 19.42
CA PHE A 410 11.57 17.13 20.59
C PHE A 410 10.81 16.55 21.77
N TYR A 411 9.63 15.96 21.55
CA TYR A 411 8.84 15.30 22.60
C TYR A 411 9.63 14.14 23.24
N GLU A 412 10.16 13.22 22.42
CA GLU A 412 10.92 12.06 22.89
C GLU A 412 12.19 12.48 23.66
N ALA A 413 12.94 13.45 23.13
CA ALA A 413 14.15 13.95 23.77
C ALA A 413 13.83 14.65 25.11
N GLY A 414 12.81 15.50 25.13
CA GLY A 414 12.36 16.21 26.33
C GLY A 414 11.89 15.28 27.44
N MET A 415 11.04 14.30 27.12
CA MET A 415 10.53 13.32 28.09
C MET A 415 11.65 12.43 28.65
N GLN A 416 12.61 12.05 27.81
CA GLN A 416 13.74 11.24 28.25
C GLN A 416 14.75 12.04 29.10
N CYS A 417 14.95 13.33 28.81
CA CYS A 417 15.73 14.24 29.65
C CYS A 417 15.06 14.42 31.02
N ARG A 418 13.73 14.63 31.05
CA ARG A 418 12.95 14.74 32.29
C ARG A 418 13.09 13.49 33.16
N LYS A 419 13.04 12.29 32.56
CA LYS A 419 13.21 11.03 33.28
C LYS A 419 14.60 10.86 33.89
N GLN A 420 15.63 11.42 33.26
CA GLN A 420 17.02 11.37 33.71
C GLN A 420 17.37 12.48 34.73
N GLY A 421 16.48 13.47 34.91
CA GLY A 421 16.73 14.65 35.75
C GLY A 421 17.60 15.71 35.06
N TRP A 422 17.57 15.77 33.72
CA TRP A 422 18.24 16.79 32.93
C TRP A 422 17.26 17.94 32.65
N ASP A 423 16.82 18.61 33.70
CA ASP A 423 15.65 19.51 33.68
C ASP A 423 15.84 20.71 32.73
N ASN A 424 17.03 21.30 32.68
CA ASN A 424 17.32 22.41 31.76
C ASN A 424 17.12 22.02 30.29
N MET A 425 17.63 20.85 29.89
CA MET A 425 17.46 20.34 28.52
C MET A 425 16.01 19.91 28.27
N ALA A 426 15.38 19.27 29.27
CA ALA A 426 13.98 18.87 29.17
C ALA A 426 13.05 20.07 28.95
N PHE A 427 13.27 21.16 29.68
CA PHE A 427 12.49 22.39 29.57
C PHE A 427 12.57 23.01 28.17
N ILE A 428 13.79 23.19 27.65
CA ILE A 428 14.01 23.80 26.32
C ILE A 428 13.38 22.92 25.21
N PHE A 429 13.59 21.60 25.25
CA PHE A 429 13.05 20.71 24.23
C PHE A 429 11.53 20.57 24.29
N LEU A 430 10.95 20.54 25.49
CA LEU A 430 9.51 20.43 25.65
C LEU A 430 8.79 21.75 25.31
N ASN A 431 9.39 22.91 25.59
CA ASN A 431 8.86 24.19 25.09
C ASN A 431 8.84 24.20 23.57
N ARG A 432 9.96 23.84 22.93
CA ARG A 432 10.01 23.78 21.47
C ARG A 432 8.97 22.82 20.89
N PHE A 433 8.71 21.69 21.56
CA PHE A 433 7.65 20.79 21.18
C PHE A 433 6.26 21.44 21.26
N LEU A 434 5.95 22.19 22.32
CA LEU A 434 4.68 22.92 22.44
C LEU A 434 4.51 23.93 21.29
N ASP A 435 5.56 24.68 20.98
CA ASP A 435 5.52 25.65 19.88
C ASP A 435 5.24 24.97 18.54
N LEU A 436 5.85 23.80 18.30
CA LEU A 436 5.60 23.01 17.09
C LEU A 436 4.17 22.48 17.03
N VAL A 437 3.61 22.00 18.15
CA VAL A 437 2.22 21.54 18.20
C VAL A 437 1.24 22.68 17.94
N GLU A 438 1.51 23.88 18.46
CA GLU A 438 0.68 25.05 18.19
C GLU A 438 0.68 25.43 16.70
N VAL A 439 1.83 25.37 16.05
CA VAL A 439 1.95 25.60 14.59
C VAL A 439 1.29 24.49 13.77
N ILE A 440 1.29 23.25 14.24
CA ILE A 440 0.59 22.14 13.58
C ILE A 440 -0.94 22.30 13.70
N GLU A 441 -1.44 22.71 14.87
CA GLU A 441 -2.88 22.88 15.12
C GLU A 441 -3.46 24.15 14.47
N ASP A 442 -2.67 25.22 14.33
CA ASP A 442 -3.09 26.48 13.69
C ASP A 442 -2.08 26.96 12.61
N PRO A 443 -2.17 26.41 11.38
CA PRO A 443 -1.27 26.78 10.28
C PRO A 443 -1.49 28.21 9.75
N GLU A 444 -2.64 28.83 10.03
CA GLU A 444 -2.97 30.21 9.62
C GLU A 444 -2.49 31.24 10.66
N GLY A 445 -2.10 30.78 11.85
CA GLY A 445 -1.46 31.56 12.90
C GLY A 445 -0.12 32.15 12.45
N ASN A 446 0.24 33.29 13.02
CA ASN A 446 1.46 34.03 12.67
C ASN A 446 2.72 33.23 13.07
N CYS A 447 3.23 32.42 12.15
CA CYS A 447 4.39 31.52 12.31
C CYS A 447 5.71 32.24 12.65
N ASP A 448 5.74 33.58 12.54
CA ASP A 448 6.87 34.45 12.91
C ASP A 448 7.18 34.51 14.42
N SER A 449 6.39 33.87 15.29
CA SER A 449 6.58 33.89 16.76
C SER A 449 7.41 32.73 17.32
N LEU A 450 7.99 31.87 16.49
CA LEU A 450 8.89 30.80 16.92
C LEU A 450 10.27 31.36 17.31
N ASP A 451 10.39 31.96 18.50
CA ASP A 451 11.69 32.39 19.03
C ASP A 451 12.62 31.17 19.15
N SER A 452 13.64 31.13 18.31
CA SER A 452 14.60 30.02 18.21
C SER A 452 15.97 30.40 18.78
N SER A 453 16.05 31.50 19.53
CA SER A 453 17.29 31.99 20.15
C SER A 453 17.90 30.97 21.12
N ASP A 454 17.07 30.18 21.82
CA ASP A 454 17.52 29.17 22.79
C ASP A 454 18.27 27.98 22.15
N LEU A 455 18.05 27.73 20.86
CA LEU A 455 18.70 26.67 20.09
C LEU A 455 19.80 27.19 19.16
N GLN A 456 20.05 28.50 19.19
CA GLN A 456 21.16 29.11 18.47
C GLN A 456 22.46 28.42 18.92
N ASP A 457 23.30 28.03 17.97
CA ASP A 457 24.56 27.31 18.19
C ASP A 457 24.46 25.84 18.66
N ALA A 458 23.27 25.22 18.68
CA ALA A 458 23.08 23.83 19.12
C ALA A 458 23.30 22.76 18.03
N ASP A 459 23.61 23.14 16.78
CA ASP A 459 23.71 22.24 15.60
C ASP A 459 22.41 21.45 15.33
N ILE A 460 21.27 21.99 15.78
CA ILE A 460 19.90 21.50 15.57
C ILE A 460 19.26 22.34 14.45
N PRO A 461 18.61 21.74 13.45
CA PRO A 461 17.89 22.48 12.41
C PRO A 461 16.80 23.39 13.01
N LEU A 462 16.83 24.67 12.64
CA LEU A 462 15.83 25.66 13.10
C LEU A 462 14.59 25.63 12.22
N GLU A 463 14.79 25.52 10.91
CA GLU A 463 13.75 25.31 9.91
C GLU A 463 13.58 23.80 9.69
N VAL A 464 12.38 23.30 10.00
CA VAL A 464 12.04 21.88 9.91
C VAL A 464 10.71 21.72 9.15
N PRO A 465 10.52 20.62 8.41
CA PRO A 465 9.23 20.30 7.83
C PRO A 465 8.17 20.15 8.92
N ILE A 466 7.06 20.86 8.79
CA ILE A 466 5.93 20.77 9.74
C ILE A 466 5.12 19.50 9.42
N PRO A 467 4.91 18.59 10.39
CA PRO A 467 4.05 17.41 10.22
C PRO A 467 2.59 17.78 9.94
N GLU A 468 1.86 16.90 9.24
CA GLU A 468 0.42 17.07 8.96
C GLU A 468 -0.47 16.86 10.19
N GLU A 469 -0.04 15.96 11.08
CA GLU A 469 -0.75 15.62 12.32
C GLU A 469 0.21 15.65 13.51
N PRO A 470 -0.24 16.08 14.70
CA PRO A 470 0.60 16.11 15.89
C PRO A 470 0.91 14.70 16.38
N TYR A 471 2.17 14.46 16.73
CA TYR A 471 2.66 13.18 17.24
C TYR A 471 2.01 12.79 18.57
N ALA A 472 1.91 13.73 19.52
CA ALA A 472 1.41 13.46 20.86
C ALA A 472 -0.12 13.51 20.91
N THR A 473 -0.73 12.74 21.82
CA THR A 473 -2.16 12.88 22.14
C THR A 473 -2.42 14.21 22.84
N LYS A 474 -3.67 14.69 22.78
CA LYS A 474 -4.11 15.88 23.54
C LYS A 474 -3.81 15.77 25.04
N ALA A 475 -3.96 14.57 25.63
CA ALA A 475 -3.65 14.35 27.04
C ALA A 475 -2.14 14.48 27.35
N GLU A 476 -1.27 13.96 26.48
CA GLU A 476 0.18 14.12 26.63
C GLU A 476 0.61 15.58 26.40
N HIS A 477 -0.03 16.27 25.46
CA HIS A 477 0.19 17.69 25.21
C HIS A 477 -0.15 18.53 26.46
N GLU A 478 -1.32 18.31 27.06
CA GLU A 478 -1.72 18.95 28.32
C GLU A 478 -0.75 18.63 29.47
N ALA A 479 -0.33 17.37 29.60
CA ALA A 479 0.62 16.97 30.65
C ALA A 479 2.01 17.62 30.50
N VAL A 480 2.47 17.86 29.27
CA VAL A 480 3.71 18.61 29.01
C VAL A 480 3.50 20.09 29.34
N ARG A 481 2.38 20.68 28.92
CA ARG A 481 2.04 22.08 29.22
C ARG A 481 1.96 22.35 30.73
N GLU A 482 1.30 21.48 31.49
CA GLU A 482 1.24 21.58 32.95
C GLU A 482 2.62 21.50 33.60
N TRP A 483 3.49 20.61 33.10
CA TRP A 483 4.85 20.47 33.63
C TRP A 483 5.70 21.70 33.33
N ILE A 484 5.64 22.25 32.11
CA ILE A 484 6.32 23.48 31.74
C ILE A 484 5.87 24.64 32.63
N LEU A 485 4.56 24.82 32.84
CA LEU A 485 4.04 25.86 33.73
C LEU A 485 4.55 25.70 35.16
N ALA A 486 4.61 24.47 35.68
CA ALA A 486 5.16 24.20 37.00
C ALA A 486 6.66 24.54 37.10
N MET A 487 7.44 24.24 36.06
CA MET A 487 8.87 24.53 36.01
C MET A 487 9.18 26.02 35.79
N SER A 488 8.37 26.74 35.01
CA SER A 488 8.50 28.19 34.83
C SER A 488 8.29 28.97 36.13
N MET A 489 7.55 28.41 37.09
CA MET A 489 7.39 28.98 38.43
C MET A 489 8.59 28.69 39.36
N ASP A 490 9.44 27.73 39.00
CA ASP A 490 10.64 27.39 39.77
C ASP A 490 11.82 28.29 39.33
N GLN A 491 12.15 29.27 40.17
CA GLN A 491 13.21 30.26 39.90
C GLN A 491 14.63 29.66 39.85
N LYS A 492 14.80 28.36 40.11
CA LYS A 492 16.10 27.68 40.10
C LYS A 492 16.54 27.18 38.73
N LEU A 493 15.65 27.13 37.75
CA LEU A 493 15.96 26.61 36.43
C LEU A 493 16.65 27.70 35.59
N GLU A 494 17.91 27.49 35.21
CA GLU A 494 18.73 28.49 34.51
C GLU A 494 18.41 28.61 33.01
N GLN A 495 17.52 27.77 32.44
CA GLN A 495 17.06 27.82 31.04
C GLN A 495 18.19 27.89 30.00
N ILE A 496 19.36 27.29 30.29
CA ILE A 496 20.53 27.30 29.40
C ILE A 496 20.93 25.87 29.06
N LEU A 497 21.22 25.63 27.77
CA LEU A 497 21.80 24.38 27.31
C LEU A 497 23.22 24.18 27.88
N PRO A 498 23.53 23.01 28.44
CA PRO A 498 24.85 22.74 29.00
C PRO A 498 25.93 22.78 27.91
N LYS A 499 27.07 23.37 28.25
CA LYS A 499 28.22 23.52 27.35
C LYS A 499 29.33 22.53 27.69
N ASP A 500 30.02 22.05 26.67
CA ASP A 500 31.19 21.18 26.78
C ASP A 500 32.50 21.97 26.96
N GLU A 501 33.63 21.26 26.95
CA GLU A 501 34.98 21.85 27.05
C GLU A 501 35.33 22.81 25.91
N ARG A 502 34.61 22.76 24.78
CA ARG A 502 34.78 23.67 23.64
C ARG A 502 33.94 24.94 23.79
N GLY A 503 33.12 25.03 24.83
CA GLY A 503 32.12 26.08 24.99
C GLY A 503 30.93 25.93 24.03
N ALA A 504 30.78 24.77 23.38
CA ALA A 504 29.67 24.44 22.50
C ALA A 504 28.63 23.61 23.26
N TYR A 505 27.40 23.53 22.75
CA TYR A 505 26.39 22.62 23.33
C TYR A 505 26.91 21.18 23.37
N VAL A 506 26.69 20.46 24.48
CA VAL A 506 27.27 19.11 24.73
C VAL A 506 26.99 18.08 23.65
N ALA A 507 25.88 18.19 22.91
CA ALA A 507 25.55 17.29 21.81
C ALA A 507 25.86 17.87 20.43
N ALA A 508 26.34 19.12 20.32
CA ALA A 508 26.71 19.73 19.05
C ALA A 508 27.99 19.11 18.48
N LEU A 509 28.00 18.79 17.18
CA LEU A 509 29.21 18.26 16.53
C LEU A 509 30.15 19.40 16.15
N LYS A 510 29.59 20.54 15.74
CA LYS A 510 30.34 21.75 15.38
C LYS A 510 30.48 22.68 16.58
N ALA A 511 31.68 23.18 16.80
CA ALA A 511 31.93 24.22 17.80
C ALA A 511 31.82 25.63 17.14
N PRO A 512 30.89 26.50 17.58
CA PRO A 512 30.63 27.80 16.95
C PRO A 512 31.85 28.72 16.93
N GLY A 513 32.61 28.74 18.03
CA GLY A 513 33.74 29.64 18.20
C GLY A 513 35.05 29.21 17.55
N THR A 514 35.20 27.94 17.15
CA THR A 514 36.47 27.40 16.61
C THR A 514 36.34 26.79 15.22
N GLY A 515 35.13 26.51 14.75
CA GLY A 515 34.89 25.81 13.48
C GLY A 515 35.31 24.33 13.47
N LEU A 516 35.81 23.80 14.59
CA LEU A 516 36.19 22.40 14.72
C LEU A 516 34.93 21.51 14.70
N LYS A 517 34.96 20.49 13.84
CA LYS A 517 33.90 19.49 13.71
C LYS A 517 34.35 18.17 14.34
N ALA A 518 33.70 17.77 15.43
CA ALA A 518 33.89 16.46 16.02
C ALA A 518 33.13 15.39 15.23
N LEU A 519 33.65 14.17 15.22
CA LEU A 519 32.93 13.02 14.67
C LEU A 519 31.89 12.51 15.68
N PRO A 520 30.70 12.09 15.22
CA PRO A 520 29.67 11.54 16.08
C PRO A 520 30.05 10.13 16.56
N CYS A 521 29.81 9.84 17.83
CA CYS A 521 29.92 8.52 18.42
C CYS A 521 28.92 7.56 17.77
N VAL A 522 29.36 6.43 17.22
CA VAL A 522 28.47 5.43 16.60
C VAL A 522 27.49 4.77 17.57
N VAL A 523 27.68 4.93 18.89
CA VAL A 523 26.78 4.42 19.93
C VAL A 523 25.74 5.46 20.34
N THR A 524 26.17 6.68 20.63
CA THR A 524 25.33 7.72 21.26
C THR A 524 25.03 8.92 20.38
N GLY A 525 25.69 9.05 19.23
CA GLY A 525 25.65 10.24 18.37
C GLY A 525 26.37 11.47 18.96
N TYR A 526 26.80 11.45 20.21
CA TYR A 526 27.50 12.57 20.86
C TYR A 526 28.89 12.81 20.24
N PRO A 527 29.42 14.04 20.31
CA PRO A 527 30.76 14.34 19.81
C PRO A 527 31.83 13.54 20.57
N VAL A 528 32.76 12.94 19.84
CA VAL A 528 33.93 12.27 20.43
C VAL A 528 35.07 13.29 20.55
N LEU A 529 35.35 13.73 21.78
CA LEU A 529 36.35 14.77 22.06
C LEU A 529 37.70 14.21 22.53
N ARG A 530 37.67 13.24 23.45
CA ARG A 530 38.85 12.63 24.07
C ARG A 530 38.69 11.11 24.14
N ASN A 531 39.80 10.39 24.09
CA ASN A 531 39.86 8.94 24.27
C ASN A 531 38.84 8.18 23.41
N GLY A 532 38.72 8.58 22.13
CA GLY A 532 37.85 7.92 21.17
C GLY A 532 38.41 6.58 20.72
N ILE A 533 37.53 5.61 20.51
CA ILE A 533 37.82 4.37 19.82
C ILE A 533 37.64 4.61 18.32
N ALA A 534 38.70 4.38 17.55
CA ALA A 534 38.64 4.46 16.09
C ALA A 534 38.30 3.09 15.49
N PHE A 535 37.54 3.09 14.40
CA PHE A 535 37.26 1.90 13.62
C PHE A 535 38.08 1.90 12.33
N SER A 536 38.00 0.79 11.58
CA SER A 536 38.72 0.65 10.30
C SER A 536 38.25 1.68 9.26
N ASP A 537 36.98 2.05 9.30
CA ASP A 537 36.49 3.25 8.59
C ASP A 537 36.90 4.52 9.36
N PRO A 538 37.77 5.39 8.77
CA PRO A 538 38.23 6.60 9.43
C PRO A 538 37.13 7.62 9.73
N LYS A 539 35.94 7.48 9.12
CA LYS A 539 34.79 8.34 9.39
C LYS A 539 34.00 7.92 10.64
N ARG A 540 34.34 6.78 11.26
CA ARG A 540 33.56 6.17 12.35
C ARG A 540 34.39 6.08 13.62
N VAL A 541 33.82 6.60 14.71
CA VAL A 541 34.45 6.60 16.05
C VAL A 541 33.40 6.35 17.13
N ALA A 542 33.83 5.91 18.32
CA ALA A 542 32.98 5.79 19.50
C ALA A 542 33.65 6.41 20.73
N ASN A 543 32.86 6.94 21.66
CA ASN A 543 33.36 7.25 23.00
C ASN A 543 33.70 5.94 23.72
N GLN A 544 34.88 5.88 24.34
CA GLN A 544 35.37 4.66 24.98
C GLN A 544 34.44 4.17 26.10
N ASP A 545 33.90 5.08 26.91
CA ASP A 545 33.02 4.72 28.03
C ASP A 545 31.64 4.23 27.54
N ASP A 546 31.07 4.92 26.55
CA ASP A 546 29.79 4.52 25.94
C ASP A 546 29.91 3.14 25.28
N TRP A 547 31.01 2.89 24.56
CA TRP A 547 31.31 1.60 23.93
C TRP A 547 31.50 0.48 24.96
N LYS A 548 32.25 0.71 26.04
CA LYS A 548 32.42 -0.27 27.12
C LYS A 548 31.09 -0.62 27.79
N ARG A 549 30.22 0.37 28.02
CA ARG A 549 28.88 0.14 28.60
C ARG A 549 28.00 -0.68 27.66
N LEU A 550 28.02 -0.40 26.35
CA LEU A 550 27.32 -1.20 25.34
C LEU A 550 27.86 -2.64 25.31
N GLN A 551 29.18 -2.83 25.32
CA GLN A 551 29.79 -4.16 25.34
C GLN A 551 29.46 -4.95 26.61
N ASN A 552 29.39 -4.27 27.76
CA ASN A 552 28.97 -4.88 29.01
C ASN A 552 27.51 -5.37 28.92
N ALA A 553 26.61 -4.54 28.37
CA ALA A 553 25.22 -4.92 28.13
C ALA A 553 25.10 -6.10 27.15
N ALA A 554 25.92 -6.15 26.10
CA ALA A 554 25.92 -7.24 25.13
C ALA A 554 26.48 -8.55 25.73
N ASN A 555 27.67 -8.51 26.34
CA ASN A 555 28.41 -9.72 26.72
C ASN A 555 28.07 -10.24 28.12
N VAL A 556 27.91 -9.34 29.09
CA VAL A 556 27.70 -9.72 30.50
C VAL A 556 26.21 -9.90 30.78
N ALA A 557 25.38 -8.94 30.36
CA ALA A 557 23.93 -9.03 30.51
C ALA A 557 23.27 -9.92 29.45
N ARG A 558 24.02 -10.39 28.45
CA ARG A 558 23.57 -11.28 27.34
C ARG A 558 22.31 -10.76 26.64
N ASN A 559 22.21 -9.45 26.46
CA ASN A 559 21.08 -8.83 25.78
C ASN A 559 21.20 -9.06 24.27
N ALA A 560 20.24 -9.80 23.68
CA ALA A 560 20.25 -10.18 22.27
C ALA A 560 20.29 -8.97 21.33
N SER A 561 19.51 -7.92 21.61
CA SER A 561 19.49 -6.68 20.81
C SER A 561 20.83 -5.95 20.87
N CYS A 562 21.46 -5.85 22.05
CA CYS A 562 22.79 -5.23 22.17
C CYS A 562 23.90 -6.04 21.49
N ILE A 563 23.78 -7.38 21.44
CA ILE A 563 24.71 -8.25 20.70
C ILE A 563 24.60 -7.95 19.20
N ASP A 564 23.38 -7.95 18.65
CA ASP A 564 23.15 -7.64 17.23
C ASP A 564 23.64 -6.23 16.86
N VAL A 565 23.40 -5.22 17.72
CA VAL A 565 23.98 -3.88 17.54
C VAL A 565 25.51 -3.91 17.47
N CYS A 566 26.17 -4.62 18.38
CA CYS A 566 27.63 -4.72 18.38
C CYS A 566 28.14 -5.36 17.08
N ASP A 567 27.47 -6.40 16.60
CA ASP A 567 27.82 -7.11 15.37
C ASP A 567 27.58 -6.23 14.13
N PHE A 568 26.47 -5.49 14.10
CA PHE A 568 26.21 -4.50 13.07
C PHE A 568 27.28 -3.39 13.04
N ILE A 569 27.67 -2.83 14.20
CA ILE A 569 28.71 -1.79 14.25
C ILE A 569 30.03 -2.31 13.67
N ARG A 570 30.41 -3.56 13.98
CA ARG A 570 31.60 -4.19 13.40
C ARG A 570 31.47 -4.39 11.89
N LYS A 571 30.29 -4.76 11.40
CA LYS A 571 30.01 -4.91 9.96
C LYS A 571 30.04 -3.57 9.23
N TRP A 572 29.50 -2.52 9.84
CA TRP A 572 29.36 -1.20 9.25
C TRP A 572 30.63 -0.37 9.31
N CYS A 573 31.31 -0.35 10.45
CA CYS A 573 32.48 0.49 10.71
C CYS A 573 33.82 -0.27 10.53
N GLY A 574 33.77 -1.60 10.46
CA GLY A 574 34.95 -2.47 10.45
C GLY A 574 35.49 -2.79 11.85
N SER A 575 36.68 -3.39 11.92
CA SER A 575 37.33 -3.73 13.18
C SER A 575 37.75 -2.49 13.97
N VAL A 576 37.69 -2.60 15.30
CA VAL A 576 38.24 -1.60 16.22
C VAL A 576 39.76 -1.55 16.07
N LEU A 577 40.30 -0.35 15.82
CA LEU A 577 41.73 -0.10 15.80
C LEU A 577 42.19 0.14 17.25
N GLY A 578 43.14 -0.69 17.69
CA GLY A 578 43.64 -0.73 19.07
C GLY A 578 44.64 0.37 19.40
#